data_AF-A0A9W7FEF4-F1
#
_entry.id   AF-A0A9W7FEF4-F1
#
_cell.length_a   1.000
_cell.length_b   1.000
_cell.length_c   1.000
_cell.angle_alpha   90.00
_cell.angle_beta   90.00
_cell.angle_gamma   90.00
#
_symmetry.space_group_name_H-M   'P 1'
#
loop_
_entity.id
_entity.type
_entity.pdbx_description
1 polymer ?
#
loop_
_entity_poly.entity_id
_entity_poly.type
_entity_poly.pdbx_seq_one_letter_code
_entity_poly.pdbx_strand_id
1 'polypeptide(L)'
;MVKSNLPLIVSLASLSQSFADQGAPSLPPGFHNDLDDISVSAGHFHTCAIESRPGVEFGGGIKCWGENAHGQATAPSGIFVQVSAGYMHSCAVGIDEQVKCWGKDFGVVPEGLFSQVSAGEFHSCGVMKDGSVKCWGANHWGEGAPNGGDFVQVSCGNGSTCGLRGNGLVECWGRNDKGQLDAPEGKVFKQISSSLNFHACGLEYESGDVSCWGWNHREQSESRTGPFVQVSAGSTSTCAIKEDQTVECWGAHQPIPHESLLDDQDMIYDQISLGVDHACGVTADGELHCWKKGSDFGAHQVPLGFAVA
;
A
#
# COMPACT_ATOMS: atom_id res chain seq x y z
N MET A 1 23.65 3.98 69.15
CA MET A 1 23.20 3.02 68.12
C MET A 1 22.04 3.63 67.35
N VAL A 2 22.31 4.48 66.35
CA VAL A 2 21.37 4.93 65.31
C VAL A 2 22.18 5.36 64.09
N LYS A 3 21.92 4.69 62.96
CA LYS A 3 21.94 5.08 61.52
C LYS A 3 23.02 6.02 60.96
N SER A 4 23.74 5.53 59.95
CA SER A 4 24.08 6.30 58.75
C SER A 4 23.75 5.46 57.50
N ASN A 5 22.79 5.94 56.71
CA ASN A 5 22.41 5.39 55.41
C ASN A 5 23.36 5.93 54.32
N LEU A 6 23.90 5.05 53.47
CA LEU A 6 24.19 5.34 52.07
C LEU A 6 23.52 4.25 51.21
N PRO A 7 22.85 4.59 50.09
CA PRO A 7 22.21 3.60 49.24
C PRO A 7 23.24 2.92 48.33
N LEU A 8 23.17 1.59 48.26
CA LEU A 8 23.84 0.80 47.24
C LEU A 8 23.24 1.16 45.87
N ILE A 9 24.11 1.49 44.92
CA ILE A 9 23.78 1.63 43.50
C ILE A 9 23.33 0.25 43.00
N VAL A 10 22.03 0.08 42.75
CA VAL A 10 21.50 -1.07 42.00
C VAL A 10 21.52 -0.68 40.53
N SER A 11 22.39 -1.35 39.77
CA SER A 11 22.47 -1.26 38.32
C SER A 11 21.12 -1.63 37.70
N LEU A 12 20.52 -0.71 36.95
CA LEU A 12 19.36 -0.94 36.09
C LEU A 12 19.77 -1.80 34.90
N ALA A 13 19.92 -3.10 35.13
CA ALA A 13 20.16 -4.10 34.10
C ALA A 13 19.37 -5.37 34.43
N SER A 14 18.04 -5.25 34.44
CA SER A 14 17.13 -6.39 34.31
C SER A 14 15.70 -5.88 34.20
N LEU A 15 15.21 -5.71 32.97
CA LEU A 15 13.79 -5.80 32.57
C LEU A 15 13.72 -5.61 31.03
N SER A 16 14.41 -6.47 30.30
CA SER A 16 14.25 -6.58 28.84
C SER A 16 14.59 -8.01 28.42
N GLN A 17 13.77 -8.98 28.82
CA GLN A 17 13.78 -10.34 28.29
C GLN A 17 12.50 -11.05 28.72
N SER A 18 11.51 -11.09 27.82
CA SER A 18 10.81 -12.32 27.40
C SER A 18 9.52 -12.00 26.62
N PHE A 19 9.66 -11.69 25.33
CA PHE A 19 8.64 -11.99 24.31
C PHE A 19 9.30 -12.41 22.99
N ALA A 20 10.44 -13.09 23.09
CA ALA A 20 10.95 -13.93 22.01
C ALA A 20 10.78 -15.38 22.48
N ASP A 21 10.30 -16.24 21.58
CA ASP A 21 10.15 -17.69 21.71
C ASP A 21 8.73 -18.24 21.98
N GLN A 22 7.81 -17.96 21.06
CA GLN A 22 6.72 -18.87 20.69
C GLN A 22 6.65 -18.97 19.15
N GLY A 23 7.58 -19.73 18.56
CA GLY A 23 7.35 -20.45 17.29
C GLY A 23 6.83 -19.70 16.06
N ALA A 24 7.03 -18.38 15.95
CA ALA A 24 6.77 -17.68 14.69
C ALA A 24 7.84 -18.11 13.67
N PRO A 25 7.46 -18.65 12.49
CA PRO A 25 8.45 -18.99 11.46
C PRO A 25 9.22 -17.73 11.05
N SER A 26 10.54 -17.81 11.03
CA SER A 26 11.39 -16.78 10.44
C SER A 26 11.06 -16.68 8.95
N LEU A 27 10.80 -15.45 8.47
CA LEU A 27 10.53 -15.17 7.06
C LEU A 27 11.65 -15.76 6.19
N PRO A 28 11.35 -16.39 5.04
CA PRO A 28 12.40 -16.89 4.17
C PRO A 28 13.09 -15.73 3.42
N PRO A 29 14.35 -15.89 3.00
CA PRO A 29 15.08 -14.88 2.25
C PRO A 29 14.30 -14.43 1.01
N GLY A 30 14.15 -13.12 0.79
CA GLY A 30 13.36 -12.55 -0.32
C GLY A 30 11.95 -12.07 0.06
N PHE A 31 11.55 -12.16 1.33
CA PHE A 31 10.37 -11.45 1.84
C PHE A 31 10.71 -9.96 2.03
N HIS A 32 10.70 -9.19 0.94
CA HIS A 32 10.86 -7.75 0.98
C HIS A 32 9.57 -7.12 1.49
N ASN A 33 9.49 -6.87 2.80
CA ASN A 33 8.61 -5.83 3.35
C ASN A 33 9.27 -4.46 3.14
N ASP A 34 9.87 -4.21 1.97
CA ASP A 34 10.47 -2.91 1.69
C ASP A 34 9.33 -1.92 1.52
N LEU A 35 9.07 -1.22 2.62
CA LEU A 35 8.24 -0.02 2.71
C LEU A 35 8.74 1.07 1.75
N ASP A 36 9.97 0.89 1.26
CA ASP A 36 10.70 1.68 0.28
C ASP A 36 10.16 1.49 -1.16
N ASP A 37 9.28 0.51 -1.39
CA ASP A 37 8.87 0.09 -2.74
C ASP A 37 7.50 0.63 -3.19
N ILE A 38 6.80 1.40 -2.33
CA ILE A 38 5.58 2.15 -2.73
C ILE A 38 5.89 3.64 -2.77
N SER A 39 6.62 4.03 -3.81
CA SER A 39 7.01 5.41 -4.09
C SER A 39 5.97 6.14 -4.93
N VAL A 40 5.07 5.43 -5.64
CA VAL A 40 3.85 5.98 -6.26
C VAL A 40 2.58 5.31 -5.76
N SER A 41 1.52 6.10 -5.56
CA SER A 41 0.18 5.60 -5.23
C SER A 41 -0.89 6.38 -5.99
N ALA A 42 -1.64 5.65 -6.82
CA ALA A 42 -2.83 6.14 -7.53
C ALA A 42 -4.08 5.88 -6.68
N GLY A 43 -4.78 6.95 -6.30
CA GLY A 43 -6.04 6.90 -5.58
C GLY A 43 -7.23 6.87 -6.53
N HIS A 44 -8.37 7.39 -6.08
CA HIS A 44 -9.53 7.47 -6.97
C HIS A 44 -9.27 8.39 -8.18
N PHE A 45 -8.92 9.65 -7.92
CA PHE A 45 -8.85 10.70 -8.95
C PHE A 45 -7.59 11.58 -8.84
N HIS A 46 -6.65 11.18 -7.99
CA HIS A 46 -5.35 11.82 -7.82
C HIS A 46 -4.27 10.76 -7.62
N THR A 47 -3.04 11.14 -7.94
CA THR A 47 -1.85 10.32 -7.70
C THR A 47 -0.91 11.10 -6.82
N CYS A 48 -0.21 10.40 -5.93
CA CYS A 48 0.90 10.94 -5.17
C CYS A 48 2.14 10.09 -5.40
N ALA A 49 3.29 10.73 -5.50
CA ALA A 49 4.58 10.06 -5.55
C ALA A 49 5.61 10.76 -4.66
N ILE A 50 6.58 9.99 -4.19
CA ILE A 50 7.71 10.47 -3.42
C ILE A 50 8.80 10.87 -4.42
N GLU A 51 9.13 12.16 -4.42
CA GLU A 51 10.17 12.74 -5.25
C GLU A 51 11.52 12.68 -4.55
N SER A 52 12.51 12.16 -5.27
CA SER A 52 13.91 12.19 -4.84
C SER A 52 14.37 13.62 -4.57
N ARG A 53 15.24 13.80 -3.58
CA ARG A 53 15.78 15.12 -3.24
C ARG A 53 17.30 15.07 -3.18
N PRO A 54 18.01 16.00 -3.84
CA PRO A 54 19.46 16.09 -3.72
C PRO A 54 19.89 16.18 -2.25
N GLY A 55 20.78 15.27 -1.83
CA GLY A 55 21.30 15.22 -0.46
C GLY A 55 20.41 14.49 0.55
N VAL A 56 19.32 13.85 0.10
CA VAL A 56 18.53 12.91 0.90
C VAL A 56 18.85 11.50 0.42
N GLU A 57 19.49 10.69 1.27
CA GLU A 57 19.86 9.30 0.93
C GLU A 57 18.67 8.33 1.01
N PHE A 58 17.65 8.69 1.80
CA PHE A 58 16.50 7.82 2.07
C PHE A 58 15.21 8.63 2.16
N GLY A 59 14.21 8.23 1.37
CA GLY A 59 12.93 8.90 1.24
C GLY A 59 12.99 10.22 0.45
N GLY A 60 11.87 10.95 0.42
CA GLY A 60 11.74 12.14 -0.39
C GLY A 60 10.56 13.03 -0.05
N GLY A 61 10.38 14.10 -0.81
CA GLY A 61 9.22 14.97 -0.66
C GLY A 61 8.05 14.46 -1.48
N ILE A 62 6.81 14.58 -0.99
CA ILE A 62 5.66 14.12 -1.77
C ILE A 62 5.22 15.20 -2.76
N LYS A 63 5.01 14.79 -4.02
CA LYS A 63 4.21 15.55 -4.99
C LYS A 63 2.95 14.77 -5.32
N CYS A 64 1.83 15.47 -5.41
CA CYS A 64 0.58 14.90 -5.85
C CYS A 64 -0.01 15.74 -6.99
N TRP A 65 -0.77 15.10 -7.86
CA TRP A 65 -1.45 15.72 -8.99
C TRP A 65 -2.80 15.05 -9.24
N GLY A 66 -3.70 15.74 -9.96
CA GLY A 66 -5.08 15.29 -10.18
C GLY A 66 -6.10 16.10 -9.38
N GLU A 67 -7.22 15.47 -9.01
CA GLU A 67 -8.30 16.12 -8.26
C GLU A 67 -7.79 16.67 -6.92
N ASN A 68 -8.22 17.89 -6.58
CA ASN A 68 -7.75 18.60 -5.39
C ASN A 68 -8.84 19.44 -4.69
N ALA A 69 -10.13 19.22 -5.01
CA ALA A 69 -11.26 19.93 -4.39
C ALA A 69 -11.32 19.79 -2.86
N HIS A 70 -10.60 18.82 -2.29
CA HIS A 70 -10.51 18.54 -0.86
C HIS A 70 -9.10 18.74 -0.29
N GLY A 71 -8.15 19.23 -1.09
CA GLY A 71 -6.76 19.36 -0.69
C GLY A 71 -5.98 18.04 -0.75
N GLN A 72 -6.55 16.95 -1.28
CA GLN A 72 -5.92 15.62 -1.32
C GLN A 72 -4.65 15.54 -2.19
N ALA A 73 -4.49 16.47 -3.13
CA ALA A 73 -3.26 16.63 -3.90
C ALA A 73 -2.33 17.74 -3.34
N THR A 74 -2.61 18.27 -2.15
CA THR A 74 -1.80 19.31 -1.50
C THR A 74 -0.96 18.71 -0.38
N ALA A 75 0.08 17.97 -0.76
CA ALA A 75 0.89 17.22 0.20
C ALA A 75 1.62 18.14 1.20
N PRO A 76 1.72 17.73 2.48
CA PRO A 76 2.48 18.46 3.48
C PRO A 76 3.98 18.40 3.20
N SER A 77 4.72 19.41 3.66
CA SER A 77 6.18 19.38 3.62
C SER A 77 6.75 18.35 4.61
N GLY A 78 7.80 17.63 4.19
CA GLY A 78 8.47 16.61 4.98
C GLY A 78 9.36 15.73 4.13
N ILE A 79 9.94 14.71 4.76
CA ILE A 79 10.61 13.58 4.10
C ILE A 79 9.81 12.33 4.46
N PHE A 80 9.38 11.61 3.43
CA PHE A 80 8.50 10.46 3.54
C PHE A 80 9.11 9.26 2.84
N VAL A 81 8.76 8.07 3.31
CA VAL A 81 9.28 6.79 2.83
C VAL A 81 8.19 5.96 2.15
N GLN A 82 6.93 6.27 2.43
CA GLN A 82 5.79 5.58 1.82
C GLN A 82 4.62 6.56 1.67
N VAL A 83 3.85 6.46 0.58
CA VAL A 83 2.63 7.23 0.35
C VAL A 83 1.49 6.33 -0.09
N SER A 84 0.27 6.63 0.35
CA SER A 84 -0.96 5.97 -0.07
C SER A 84 -2.06 7.00 -0.34
N ALA A 85 -2.61 6.96 -1.54
CA ALA A 85 -3.70 7.81 -2.00
C ALA A 85 -5.04 7.06 -1.93
N GLY A 86 -6.01 7.63 -1.22
CA GLY A 86 -7.37 7.09 -1.11
C GLY A 86 -8.36 7.79 -2.05
N TYR A 87 -9.60 8.02 -1.58
CA TYR A 87 -10.59 8.78 -2.36
C TYR A 87 -10.44 10.30 -2.20
N MET A 88 -10.66 10.81 -0.98
CA MET A 88 -10.68 12.25 -0.68
C MET A 88 -9.51 12.68 0.20
N HIS A 89 -8.60 11.76 0.50
CA HIS A 89 -7.42 11.98 1.33
C HIS A 89 -6.25 11.12 0.87
N SER A 90 -5.09 11.47 1.38
CA SER A 90 -3.87 10.69 1.26
C SER A 90 -3.21 10.59 2.63
N CYS A 91 -2.44 9.54 2.84
CA CYS A 91 -1.63 9.34 4.02
C CYS A 91 -0.21 8.93 3.62
N ALA A 92 0.76 9.26 4.45
CA ALA A 92 2.16 8.91 4.22
C ALA A 92 2.88 8.61 5.53
N VAL A 93 3.85 7.70 5.46
CA VAL A 93 4.78 7.40 6.56
C VAL A 93 6.03 8.27 6.38
N GLY A 94 6.34 9.06 7.40
CA GLY A 94 7.56 9.87 7.45
C GLY A 94 8.81 9.03 7.75
N ILE A 95 10.00 9.59 7.50
CA ILE A 95 11.28 8.98 7.96
C ILE A 95 11.37 8.86 9.49
N ASP A 96 10.53 9.60 10.22
CA ASP A 96 10.36 9.51 11.66
C ASP A 96 9.32 8.44 12.07
N GLU A 97 8.86 7.63 11.11
CA GLU A 97 7.92 6.53 11.27
C GLU A 97 6.53 7.00 11.73
N GLN A 98 6.25 8.31 11.68
CA GLN A 98 4.95 8.87 11.99
C GLN A 98 4.10 9.01 10.72
N VAL A 99 2.79 8.78 10.86
CA VAL A 99 1.85 8.95 9.76
C VAL A 99 1.36 10.40 9.70
N LYS A 100 1.32 10.98 8.50
CA LYS A 100 0.61 12.23 8.22
C LYS A 100 -0.45 11.97 7.17
N CYS A 101 -1.68 12.42 7.42
CA CYS A 101 -2.77 12.41 6.45
C CYS A 101 -3.23 13.83 6.13
N TRP A 102 -3.68 14.04 4.90
CA TRP A 102 -4.19 15.33 4.41
C TRP A 102 -5.31 15.10 3.41
N GLY A 103 -6.10 16.14 3.14
CA GLY A 103 -7.34 16.05 2.38
C GLY A 103 -8.56 16.21 3.29
N LYS A 104 -9.62 15.46 3.03
CA LYS A 104 -10.88 15.52 3.80
C LYS A 104 -11.30 14.13 4.27
N ASP A 105 -12.07 14.09 5.36
CA ASP A 105 -12.75 12.89 5.87
C ASP A 105 -11.79 11.74 6.28
N PHE A 106 -10.50 12.04 6.47
CA PHE A 106 -9.49 11.06 6.90
C PHE A 106 -9.55 10.69 8.40
N GLY A 107 -10.35 11.38 9.22
CA GLY A 107 -10.48 11.09 10.65
C GLY A 107 -9.31 11.57 11.53
N VAL A 108 -9.16 10.98 12.72
CA VAL A 108 -8.07 11.30 13.67
C VAL A 108 -6.94 10.29 13.49
N VAL A 109 -5.77 10.76 13.07
CA VAL A 109 -4.58 9.91 12.93
C VAL A 109 -4.10 9.47 14.32
N PRO A 110 -4.01 8.15 14.58
CA PRO A 110 -3.54 7.66 15.87
C PRO A 110 -2.06 7.92 16.11
N GLU A 111 -1.68 8.18 17.36
CA GLU A 111 -0.27 8.22 17.75
C GLU A 111 0.37 6.82 17.68
N GLY A 112 1.63 6.76 17.26
CA GLY A 112 2.42 5.53 17.17
C GLY A 112 3.50 5.61 16.10
N LEU A 113 4.34 4.58 16.08
CA LEU A 113 5.33 4.35 15.03
C LEU A 113 4.80 3.31 14.07
N PHE A 114 4.72 3.68 12.81
CA PHE A 114 4.16 2.89 11.72
C PHE A 114 5.25 2.45 10.78
N SER A 115 5.16 1.19 10.35
CA SER A 115 5.89 0.71 9.18
C SER A 115 5.13 1.10 7.91
N GLN A 116 3.81 0.92 7.89
CA GLN A 116 3.03 1.00 6.66
C GLN A 116 1.71 1.73 6.89
N VAL A 117 1.22 2.44 5.86
CA VAL A 117 -0.13 3.01 5.81
C VAL A 117 -0.83 2.67 4.50
N SER A 118 -2.14 2.48 4.56
CA SER A 118 -3.03 2.37 3.41
C SER A 118 -4.25 3.26 3.60
N ALA A 119 -4.58 4.04 2.57
CA ALA A 119 -5.76 4.90 2.51
C ALA A 119 -6.81 4.28 1.57
N GLY A 120 -8.00 4.00 2.09
CA GLY A 120 -9.14 3.51 1.33
C GLY A 120 -10.08 4.64 0.89
N GLU A 121 -11.37 4.32 0.75
CA GLU A 121 -12.36 5.32 0.34
C GLU A 121 -12.64 6.36 1.45
N PHE A 122 -12.95 5.92 2.67
CA PHE A 122 -13.30 6.80 3.79
C PHE A 122 -12.63 6.42 5.12
N HIS A 123 -11.68 5.47 5.08
CA HIS A 123 -10.89 5.04 6.22
C HIS A 123 -9.44 4.84 5.81
N SER A 124 -8.57 4.77 6.80
CA SER A 124 -7.17 4.38 6.62
C SER A 124 -6.79 3.38 7.69
N CYS A 125 -5.83 2.53 7.37
CA CYS A 125 -5.23 1.62 8.32
C CYS A 125 -3.71 1.71 8.20
N GLY A 126 -3.00 1.48 9.29
CA GLY A 126 -1.56 1.36 9.28
C GLY A 126 -1.07 0.20 10.12
N VAL A 127 -0.01 -0.44 9.64
CA VAL A 127 0.77 -1.43 10.39
C VAL A 127 1.75 -0.67 11.27
N MET A 128 1.71 -0.94 12.56
CA MET A 128 2.66 -0.44 13.53
C MET A 128 3.95 -1.27 13.52
N LYS A 129 5.06 -0.71 14.02
CA LYS A 129 6.35 -1.42 14.11
C LYS A 129 6.32 -2.70 14.95
N ASP A 130 5.34 -2.85 15.84
CA ASP A 130 5.12 -4.06 16.63
C ASP A 130 4.23 -5.10 15.92
N GLY A 131 3.84 -4.87 14.66
CA GLY A 131 2.98 -5.74 13.87
C GLY A 131 1.49 -5.62 14.17
N SER A 132 1.08 -4.75 15.09
CA SER A 132 -0.35 -4.43 15.30
C SER A 132 -0.88 -3.50 14.22
N VAL A 133 -2.21 -3.47 14.03
CA VAL A 133 -2.87 -2.57 13.07
C VAL A 133 -3.73 -1.56 13.81
N LYS A 134 -3.61 -0.29 13.43
CA LYS A 134 -4.56 0.75 13.82
C LYS A 134 -5.28 1.27 12.59
N CYS A 135 -6.60 1.36 12.67
CA CYS A 135 -7.43 1.96 11.65
C CYS A 135 -8.15 3.19 12.20
N TRP A 136 -8.44 4.15 11.32
CA TRP A 136 -9.14 5.39 11.66
C TRP A 136 -9.97 5.88 10.47
N GLY A 137 -10.98 6.72 10.77
CA GLY A 137 -11.98 7.15 9.79
C GLY A 137 -13.29 6.36 9.91
N ALA A 138 -13.92 6.07 8.77
CA ALA A 138 -15.17 5.31 8.72
C ALA A 138 -15.03 3.89 9.30
N ASN A 139 -16.11 3.38 9.90
CA ASN A 139 -16.18 2.03 10.45
C ASN A 139 -17.62 1.47 10.39
N HIS A 140 -18.35 1.77 9.32
CA HIS A 140 -19.77 1.43 9.21
C HIS A 140 -20.01 -0.06 8.97
N TRP A 141 -19.00 -0.76 8.43
CA TRP A 141 -19.00 -2.17 8.10
C TRP A 141 -18.06 -3.00 8.98
N GLY A 142 -17.35 -2.36 9.92
CA GLY A 142 -16.30 -2.99 10.71
C GLY A 142 -14.91 -2.90 10.07
N GLU A 143 -14.73 -2.11 9.01
CA GLU A 143 -13.48 -1.93 8.25
C GLU A 143 -12.30 -1.39 9.06
N GLY A 144 -12.58 -0.83 10.24
CA GLY A 144 -11.59 -0.33 11.20
C GLY A 144 -11.32 -1.25 12.39
N ALA A 145 -11.79 -2.50 12.37
CA ALA A 145 -11.69 -3.45 13.48
C ALA A 145 -10.93 -4.73 13.09
N PRO A 146 -9.57 -4.69 12.99
CA PRO A 146 -8.77 -5.89 12.74
C PRO A 146 -8.86 -6.90 13.91
N ASN A 147 -8.80 -8.21 13.63
CA ASN A 147 -8.70 -9.21 14.69
C ASN A 147 -7.22 -9.53 14.99
N GLY A 148 -6.68 -8.92 16.05
CA GLY A 148 -5.34 -9.23 16.56
C GLY A 148 -4.19 -8.50 15.84
N GLY A 149 -2.96 -8.94 16.12
CA GLY A 149 -1.71 -8.41 15.57
C GLY A 149 -0.93 -9.46 14.78
N ASP A 150 0.28 -9.12 14.34
CA ASP A 150 1.20 -9.87 13.46
C ASP A 150 0.99 -9.64 11.96
N PHE A 151 0.54 -8.43 11.60
CA PHE A 151 0.45 -7.99 10.22
C PHE A 151 1.75 -7.37 9.75
N VAL A 152 2.05 -7.57 8.47
CA VAL A 152 3.19 -6.96 7.76
C VAL A 152 2.74 -6.00 6.66
N GLN A 153 1.50 -6.13 6.19
CA GLN A 153 0.89 -5.24 5.20
C GLN A 153 -0.60 -5.09 5.51
N VAL A 154 -1.17 -3.91 5.25
CA VAL A 154 -2.62 -3.73 5.11
C VAL A 154 -2.95 -3.04 3.79
N SER A 155 -4.11 -3.36 3.22
CA SER A 155 -4.64 -2.68 2.04
C SER A 155 -6.11 -2.34 2.27
N CYS A 156 -6.43 -1.06 2.18
CA CYS A 156 -7.79 -0.54 2.35
C CYS A 156 -8.49 -0.43 0.98
N GLY A 157 -9.73 -0.86 0.90
CA GLY A 157 -10.60 -0.71 -0.27
C GLY A 157 -11.85 0.13 0.03
N ASN A 158 -12.94 -0.15 -0.69
CA ASN A 158 -14.26 0.48 -0.46
C ASN A 158 -14.98 -0.18 0.73
N GLY A 159 -14.79 0.38 1.93
CA GLY A 159 -15.40 -0.12 3.16
C GLY A 159 -14.92 -1.52 3.56
N SER A 160 -13.80 -1.99 3.01
CA SER A 160 -13.15 -3.26 3.33
C SER A 160 -11.66 -3.04 3.60
N THR A 161 -11.05 -3.92 4.37
CA THR A 161 -9.61 -3.94 4.59
C THR A 161 -9.13 -5.37 4.54
N CYS A 162 -8.03 -5.63 3.85
CA CYS A 162 -7.30 -6.89 3.93
C CYS A 162 -5.93 -6.65 4.56
N GLY A 163 -5.48 -7.58 5.39
CA GLY A 163 -4.16 -7.58 6.02
C GLY A 163 -3.41 -8.85 5.67
N LEU A 164 -2.12 -8.70 5.36
CA LEU A 164 -1.18 -9.80 5.19
C LEU A 164 -0.47 -10.04 6.51
N ARG A 165 -0.56 -11.27 7.03
CA ARG A 165 0.14 -11.69 8.25
C ARG A 165 1.57 -12.07 7.95
N GLY A 166 2.44 -12.03 8.97
CA GLY A 166 3.85 -12.43 8.84
C GLY A 166 4.06 -13.90 8.43
N ASN A 167 3.04 -14.75 8.49
CA ASN A 167 3.09 -16.12 7.98
C ASN A 167 2.57 -16.26 6.54
N GLY A 168 2.30 -15.15 5.84
CA GLY A 168 1.78 -15.12 4.47
C GLY A 168 0.27 -15.34 4.34
N LEU A 169 -0.46 -15.60 5.43
CA LEU A 169 -1.92 -15.72 5.38
C LEU A 169 -2.58 -14.34 5.31
N VAL A 170 -3.70 -14.27 4.58
CA VAL A 170 -4.49 -13.05 4.44
C VAL A 170 -5.72 -13.12 5.33
N GLU A 171 -6.02 -12.02 6.01
CA GLU A 171 -7.27 -11.81 6.72
C GLU A 171 -7.94 -10.54 6.23
N CYS A 172 -9.22 -10.60 5.88
CA CYS A 172 -9.99 -9.45 5.43
C CYS A 172 -11.19 -9.20 6.36
N TRP A 173 -11.50 -7.92 6.60
CA TRP A 173 -12.62 -7.48 7.44
C TRP A 173 -13.34 -6.26 6.83
N GLY A 174 -14.57 -6.01 7.29
CA GLY A 174 -15.43 -4.92 6.82
C GLY A 174 -16.57 -5.39 5.90
N ARG A 175 -16.81 -4.65 4.83
CA ARG A 175 -17.87 -4.89 3.85
C ARG A 175 -17.55 -6.11 2.98
N ASN A 176 -18.53 -7.01 2.79
CA ASN A 176 -18.36 -8.24 1.98
C ASN A 176 -19.45 -8.49 0.93
N ASP A 177 -20.19 -7.47 0.51
CA ASP A 177 -21.37 -7.65 -0.36
C ASP A 177 -21.08 -8.37 -1.68
N LYS A 178 -19.81 -8.36 -2.13
CA LYS A 178 -19.33 -8.92 -3.40
C LYS A 178 -18.29 -10.03 -3.22
N GLY A 179 -18.06 -10.52 -2.00
CA GLY A 179 -17.02 -11.50 -1.70
C GLY A 179 -15.60 -10.94 -1.61
N GLN A 180 -15.45 -9.62 -1.43
CA GLN A 180 -14.14 -8.97 -1.34
C GLN A 180 -13.33 -9.32 -0.07
N LEU A 181 -13.93 -10.03 0.89
CA LEU A 181 -13.24 -10.59 2.05
C LEU A 181 -12.91 -12.08 1.90
N ASP A 182 -13.37 -12.73 0.83
CA ASP A 182 -13.29 -14.17 0.64
C ASP A 182 -11.93 -14.58 0.03
N ALA A 183 -10.83 -14.17 0.69
CA ALA A 183 -9.48 -14.52 0.28
C ALA A 183 -9.30 -16.06 0.22
N PRO A 184 -8.57 -16.61 -0.77
CA PRO A 184 -8.44 -18.06 -0.93
C PRO A 184 -7.82 -18.75 0.30
N GLU A 185 -8.53 -19.74 0.86
CA GLU A 185 -8.03 -20.52 1.98
C GLU A 185 -6.81 -21.37 1.60
N GLY A 186 -5.82 -21.43 2.49
CA GLY A 186 -4.63 -22.29 2.33
C GLY A 186 -3.57 -21.75 1.36
N LYS A 187 -3.77 -20.57 0.77
CA LYS A 187 -2.74 -19.89 -0.02
C LYS A 187 -1.89 -18.96 0.84
N VAL A 188 -0.61 -18.85 0.49
CA VAL A 188 0.35 -17.94 1.13
C VAL A 188 0.80 -16.87 0.16
N PHE A 189 0.78 -15.63 0.62
CA PHE A 189 1.00 -14.45 -0.18
C PHE A 189 2.22 -13.68 0.30
N LYS A 190 2.84 -12.94 -0.63
CA LYS A 190 3.93 -12.00 -0.36
C LYS A 190 3.54 -10.54 -0.51
N GLN A 191 2.42 -10.28 -1.20
CA GLN A 191 1.83 -8.96 -1.36
C GLN A 191 0.32 -9.08 -1.50
N ILE A 192 -0.43 -8.11 -0.97
CA ILE A 192 -1.86 -7.91 -1.25
C ILE A 192 -2.14 -6.52 -1.82
N SER A 193 -3.19 -6.41 -2.61
CA SER A 193 -3.72 -5.15 -3.11
C SER A 193 -5.25 -5.19 -3.14
N SER A 194 -5.87 -4.33 -2.35
CA SER A 194 -7.33 -4.16 -2.32
C SER A 194 -7.74 -3.02 -3.24
N SER A 195 -8.74 -3.30 -4.06
CA SER A 195 -9.32 -2.31 -4.97
C SER A 195 -10.24 -1.33 -4.26
N LEU A 196 -10.35 -0.16 -4.85
CA LEU A 196 -11.37 0.86 -4.57
C LEU A 196 -12.79 0.46 -5.04
N ASN A 197 -12.96 -0.72 -5.64
CA ASN A 197 -14.23 -1.23 -6.17
C ASN A 197 -14.37 -2.76 -5.99
N PHE A 198 -14.54 -3.14 -4.72
CA PHE A 198 -15.06 -4.43 -4.24
C PHE A 198 -14.34 -5.70 -4.71
N HIS A 199 -13.05 -5.66 -5.01
CA HIS A 199 -12.23 -6.85 -5.17
C HIS A 199 -10.86 -6.66 -4.53
N ALA A 200 -10.12 -7.74 -4.35
CA ALA A 200 -8.74 -7.70 -3.92
C ALA A 200 -7.96 -8.80 -4.63
N CYS A 201 -6.65 -8.61 -4.70
CA CYS A 201 -5.72 -9.56 -5.29
C CYS A 201 -4.54 -9.75 -4.34
N GLY A 202 -3.92 -10.91 -4.43
CA GLY A 202 -2.70 -11.24 -3.72
C GLY A 202 -1.72 -11.93 -4.65
N LEU A 203 -0.45 -11.60 -4.47
CA LEU A 203 0.68 -12.24 -5.13
C LEU A 203 1.16 -13.42 -4.28
N GLU A 204 1.08 -14.63 -4.81
CA GLU A 204 1.46 -15.86 -4.12
C GLU A 204 2.98 -15.93 -3.93
N TYR A 205 3.42 -16.40 -2.75
CA TYR A 205 4.83 -16.33 -2.36
C TYR A 205 5.74 -17.19 -3.26
N GLU A 206 5.43 -18.48 -3.43
CA GLU A 206 6.29 -19.46 -4.13
C GLU A 206 6.11 -19.45 -5.65
N SER A 207 4.86 -19.40 -6.14
CA SER A 207 4.59 -19.49 -7.58
C SER A 207 4.71 -18.15 -8.31
N GLY A 208 4.60 -17.04 -7.58
CA GLY A 208 4.42 -15.72 -8.20
C GLY A 208 3.10 -15.60 -8.97
N ASP A 209 2.12 -16.48 -8.72
CA ASP A 209 0.79 -16.36 -9.30
C ASP A 209 0.02 -15.22 -8.63
N VAL A 210 -0.94 -14.63 -9.36
CA VAL A 210 -1.88 -13.67 -8.80
C VAL A 210 -3.22 -14.37 -8.58
N SER A 211 -3.65 -14.45 -7.32
CA SER A 211 -5.01 -14.84 -6.97
C SER A 211 -5.85 -13.62 -6.62
N CYS A 212 -7.02 -13.50 -7.23
CA CYS A 212 -7.95 -12.41 -6.99
C CYS A 212 -9.31 -12.93 -6.51
N TRP A 213 -10.01 -12.13 -5.71
CA TRP A 213 -11.31 -12.45 -5.14
C TRP A 213 -12.20 -11.20 -5.06
N GLY A 214 -13.52 -11.42 -5.01
CA GLY A 214 -14.53 -10.36 -4.96
C GLY A 214 -15.25 -10.11 -6.28
N TRP A 215 -15.61 -8.85 -6.53
CA TRP A 215 -16.42 -8.44 -7.68
C TRP A 215 -15.70 -8.65 -9.01
N ASN A 216 -16.28 -9.47 -9.89
CA ASN A 216 -15.64 -9.91 -11.14
C ASN A 216 -16.44 -9.63 -12.44
N HIS A 217 -17.36 -8.67 -12.45
CA HIS A 217 -18.22 -8.44 -13.63
C HIS A 217 -17.49 -7.92 -14.89
N ARG A 218 -16.22 -7.57 -14.76
CA ARG A 218 -15.34 -7.14 -15.84
C ARG A 218 -14.15 -8.08 -16.00
N GLU A 219 -14.15 -9.26 -15.38
CA GLU A 219 -12.99 -10.18 -15.38
C GLU A 219 -11.76 -9.61 -14.64
N GLN A 220 -11.94 -8.56 -13.84
CA GLN A 220 -10.84 -7.86 -13.15
C GLN A 220 -10.30 -8.62 -11.95
N SER A 221 -11.07 -9.56 -11.41
CA SER A 221 -10.63 -10.45 -10.34
C SER A 221 -10.42 -11.88 -10.85
N GLU A 222 -10.15 -12.06 -12.14
CA GLU A 222 -9.63 -13.32 -12.66
C GLU A 222 -8.21 -13.54 -12.14
N SER A 223 -7.93 -14.76 -11.68
CA SER A 223 -6.59 -15.13 -11.23
C SER A 223 -5.69 -15.39 -12.45
N ARG A 224 -4.40 -15.07 -12.34
CA ARG A 224 -3.41 -15.20 -13.42
C ARG A 224 -2.21 -15.99 -12.94
N THR A 225 -1.71 -16.85 -13.82
CA THR A 225 -0.49 -17.63 -13.57
C THR A 225 0.73 -16.80 -13.97
N GLY A 226 1.72 -16.76 -13.08
CA GLY A 226 2.90 -15.91 -13.21
C GLY A 226 4.04 -16.52 -14.02
N PRO A 227 5.29 -16.10 -13.75
CA PRO A 227 5.71 -15.45 -12.50
C PRO A 227 5.54 -13.92 -12.49
N PHE A 228 4.87 -13.41 -11.46
CA PHE A 228 4.73 -11.98 -11.17
C PHE A 228 5.55 -11.57 -9.93
N VAL A 229 5.96 -10.30 -9.89
CA VAL A 229 6.72 -9.68 -8.80
C VAL A 229 5.94 -8.58 -8.08
N GLN A 230 4.90 -8.03 -8.70
CA GLN A 230 4.02 -7.03 -8.09
C GLN A 230 2.58 -7.16 -8.62
N VAL A 231 1.59 -6.83 -7.80
CA VAL A 231 0.18 -6.70 -8.21
C VAL A 231 -0.44 -5.42 -7.67
N SER A 232 -1.23 -4.74 -8.50
CA SER A 232 -2.02 -3.58 -8.12
C SER A 232 -3.45 -3.69 -8.65
N ALA A 233 -4.43 -3.59 -7.74
CA ALA A 233 -5.85 -3.69 -8.05
C ALA A 233 -6.49 -2.30 -8.15
N GLY A 234 -6.86 -1.89 -9.37
CA GLY A 234 -7.59 -0.65 -9.65
C GLY A 234 -9.11 -0.84 -9.52
N SER A 235 -9.91 0.15 -9.92
CA SER A 235 -11.38 0.05 -9.79
C SER A 235 -12.02 -1.02 -10.70
N THR A 236 -11.56 -1.14 -11.94
CA THR A 236 -12.16 -2.08 -12.91
C THR A 236 -11.15 -2.94 -13.65
N SER A 237 -9.91 -2.92 -13.18
CA SER A 237 -8.76 -3.60 -13.77
C SER A 237 -7.78 -3.98 -12.67
N THR A 238 -7.01 -5.02 -12.94
CA THR A 238 -5.84 -5.42 -12.16
C THR A 238 -4.65 -5.41 -13.09
N CYS A 239 -3.51 -4.92 -12.63
CA CYS A 239 -2.25 -5.09 -13.32
C CYS A 239 -1.23 -5.76 -12.42
N ALA A 240 -0.31 -6.49 -13.05
CA ALA A 240 0.81 -7.10 -12.39
C ALA A 240 2.09 -6.91 -13.21
N ILE A 241 3.21 -6.79 -12.51
CA ILE A 241 4.54 -6.75 -13.09
C ILE A 241 5.09 -8.17 -13.11
N LYS A 242 5.61 -8.62 -14.24
CA LYS A 242 6.27 -9.93 -14.42
C LYS A 242 7.71 -9.89 -13.95
N GLU A 243 8.34 -11.04 -13.78
CA GLU A 243 9.78 -11.12 -13.47
C GLU A 243 10.70 -10.45 -14.51
N ASP A 244 10.25 -10.36 -15.76
CA ASP A 244 10.94 -9.61 -16.83
C ASP A 244 10.62 -8.11 -16.82
N GLN A 245 9.98 -7.63 -15.75
CA GLN A 245 9.56 -6.24 -15.51
C GLN A 245 8.50 -5.70 -16.50
N THR A 246 7.96 -6.55 -17.38
CA THR A 246 6.83 -6.15 -18.24
C THR A 246 5.53 -6.14 -17.44
N VAL A 247 4.59 -5.29 -17.85
CA VAL A 247 3.28 -5.13 -17.20
C VAL A 247 2.21 -5.90 -17.96
N GLU A 248 1.45 -6.73 -17.25
CA GLU A 248 0.21 -7.34 -17.77
C GLU A 248 -0.99 -6.78 -17.01
N CYS A 249 -2.00 -6.32 -17.74
CA CYS A 249 -3.24 -5.78 -17.19
C CYS A 249 -4.46 -6.51 -17.73
N TRP A 250 -5.42 -6.80 -16.87
CA TRP A 250 -6.68 -7.47 -17.24
C TRP A 250 -7.88 -6.83 -16.53
N GLY A 251 -9.08 -7.23 -16.93
CA GLY A 251 -10.34 -6.69 -16.43
C GLY A 251 -11.13 -5.98 -17.53
N ALA A 252 -11.53 -4.73 -17.27
CA ALA A 252 -12.32 -3.92 -18.20
C ALA A 252 -11.85 -4.06 -19.65
N HIS A 253 -12.76 -4.05 -20.63
CA HIS A 253 -12.49 -4.30 -22.06
C HIS A 253 -11.29 -3.53 -22.66
N GLN A 254 -10.88 -2.42 -22.03
CA GLN A 254 -9.62 -1.73 -22.25
C GLN A 254 -9.03 -1.39 -20.87
N PRO A 255 -8.24 -2.29 -20.27
CA PRO A 255 -7.60 -2.02 -18.99
C PRO A 255 -6.49 -0.97 -19.18
N ILE A 256 -6.08 -0.29 -18.10
CA ILE A 256 -5.04 0.73 -18.16
C ILE A 256 -3.87 0.29 -17.29
N PRO A 257 -2.63 0.32 -17.82
CA PRO A 257 -2.25 0.59 -19.22
C PRO A 257 -2.81 -0.42 -20.25
N HIS A 258 -3.12 0.04 -21.47
CA HIS A 258 -3.55 -0.81 -22.61
C HIS A 258 -2.47 -0.84 -23.70
N GLU A 259 -2.27 -1.99 -24.33
CA GLU A 259 -1.25 -2.23 -25.37
C GLU A 259 -1.28 -1.23 -26.53
N SER A 260 -2.45 -0.70 -26.92
CA SER A 260 -2.56 0.27 -28.01
C SER A 260 -2.03 1.68 -27.68
N LEU A 261 -1.66 1.92 -26.41
CA LEU A 261 -0.98 3.14 -25.95
C LEU A 261 0.52 2.89 -25.70
N LEU A 262 0.99 1.66 -25.89
CA LEU A 262 2.39 1.29 -25.84
C LEU A 262 2.97 1.46 -27.25
N ASP A 263 3.38 2.69 -27.59
CA ASP A 263 4.43 2.88 -28.61
C ASP A 263 5.81 2.34 -28.13
N ASP A 264 5.83 1.67 -26.98
CA ASP A 264 7.02 1.31 -26.22
C ASP A 264 6.85 -0.07 -25.57
N GLN A 265 6.79 -1.12 -26.39
CA GLN A 265 6.70 -2.52 -25.93
C GLN A 265 7.96 -3.00 -25.19
N ASP A 266 8.97 -2.15 -25.05
CA ASP A 266 10.26 -2.44 -24.41
C ASP A 266 10.41 -1.77 -23.03
N MET A 267 9.38 -1.07 -22.53
CA MET A 267 9.44 -0.43 -21.21
C MET A 267 9.28 -1.43 -20.07
N ILE A 268 10.21 -1.34 -19.12
CA ILE A 268 10.30 -2.15 -17.90
C ILE A 268 9.95 -1.31 -16.68
N TYR A 269 9.19 -1.88 -15.76
CA TYR A 269 8.70 -1.20 -14.56
C TYR A 269 9.09 -1.97 -13.30
N ASP A 270 9.48 -1.22 -12.27
CA ASP A 270 9.68 -1.75 -10.91
C ASP A 270 8.41 -1.53 -10.06
N GLN A 271 7.61 -0.50 -10.40
CA GLN A 271 6.35 -0.25 -9.72
C GLN A 271 5.22 0.11 -10.68
N ILE A 272 4.00 -0.33 -10.36
CA ILE A 272 2.74 0.07 -11.00
C ILE A 272 1.69 0.27 -9.92
N SER A 273 0.93 1.36 -10.04
CA SER A 273 -0.16 1.70 -9.13
C SER A 273 -1.40 2.08 -9.93
N LEU A 274 -2.52 1.44 -9.62
CA LEU A 274 -3.79 1.64 -10.30
C LEU A 274 -4.77 2.44 -9.46
N GLY A 275 -5.39 3.44 -10.10
CA GLY A 275 -6.51 4.19 -9.56
C GLY A 275 -7.86 3.74 -10.15
N VAL A 276 -8.82 4.66 -10.24
CA VAL A 276 -10.14 4.37 -10.83
C VAL A 276 -10.09 4.36 -12.36
N ASP A 277 -9.44 5.35 -12.95
CA ASP A 277 -9.42 5.64 -14.39
C ASP A 277 -8.02 5.95 -14.94
N HIS A 278 -7.01 5.82 -14.09
CA HIS A 278 -5.61 6.07 -14.40
C HIS A 278 -4.72 5.01 -13.73
N ALA A 279 -3.50 4.90 -14.23
CA ALA A 279 -2.43 4.13 -13.62
C ALA A 279 -1.14 4.93 -13.72
N CYS A 280 -0.21 4.70 -12.80
CA CYS A 280 1.13 5.25 -12.89
C CYS A 280 2.15 4.16 -12.56
N GLY A 281 3.23 4.13 -13.33
CA GLY A 281 4.33 3.20 -13.17
C GLY A 281 5.64 3.93 -13.04
N VAL A 282 6.57 3.29 -12.34
CA VAL A 282 7.94 3.75 -12.14
C VAL A 282 8.87 2.76 -12.80
N THR A 283 9.72 3.26 -13.69
CA THR A 283 10.74 2.47 -14.38
C THR A 283 11.94 2.20 -13.49
N ALA A 284 12.81 1.28 -13.89
CA ALA A 284 14.01 0.91 -13.11
C ALA A 284 15.04 2.04 -12.95
N ASP A 285 14.98 3.08 -13.79
CA ASP A 285 15.78 4.30 -13.68
C ASP A 285 15.06 5.43 -12.91
N GLY A 286 13.89 5.16 -12.34
CA GLY A 286 13.14 6.08 -11.49
C GLY A 286 12.27 7.08 -12.24
N GLU A 287 12.04 6.89 -13.54
CA GLU A 287 11.14 7.72 -14.33
C GLU A 287 9.67 7.36 -14.09
N LEU A 288 8.82 8.37 -14.00
CA LEU A 288 7.39 8.22 -13.73
C LEU A 288 6.56 8.32 -15.01
N HIS A 289 5.80 7.27 -15.30
CA HIS A 289 4.91 7.18 -16.45
C HIS A 289 3.47 7.02 -15.98
N CYS A 290 2.52 7.78 -16.53
CA CYS A 290 1.11 7.69 -16.15
C CYS A 290 0.20 7.59 -17.37
N TRP A 291 -0.84 6.75 -17.26
CA TRP A 291 -1.84 6.52 -18.30
C TRP A 291 -3.24 6.87 -17.79
N LYS A 292 -4.15 7.30 -18.68
CA LYS A 292 -5.54 7.64 -18.35
C LYS A 292 -6.54 7.17 -19.40
N LYS A 293 -7.80 6.98 -18.99
CA LYS A 293 -8.91 6.71 -19.91
C LYS A 293 -9.50 8.02 -20.45
N GLY A 294 -9.41 8.25 -21.77
CA GLY A 294 -10.07 9.40 -22.42
C GLY A 294 -9.47 10.78 -22.05
N SER A 295 -10.28 11.83 -22.13
CA SER A 295 -9.87 13.23 -21.88
C SER A 295 -10.33 13.71 -20.49
N ASP A 296 -9.37 13.78 -19.55
CA ASP A 296 -9.41 14.40 -18.20
C ASP A 296 -10.14 13.60 -17.12
N PHE A 297 -9.55 13.29 -15.96
CA PHE A 297 -8.71 14.09 -15.06
C PHE A 297 -7.40 13.35 -14.67
N GLY A 298 -6.28 14.07 -14.48
CA GLY A 298 -5.05 13.50 -13.90
C GLY A 298 -3.76 13.68 -14.72
N ALA A 299 -3.80 13.46 -16.05
CA ALA A 299 -2.57 13.54 -16.86
C ALA A 299 -2.08 14.96 -17.23
N HIS A 300 -2.87 16.02 -16.98
CA HIS A 300 -2.44 17.39 -17.32
C HIS A 300 -1.40 17.99 -16.36
N GLN A 301 -0.95 17.24 -15.35
CA GLN A 301 -0.01 17.73 -14.35
C GLN A 301 0.98 16.67 -13.84
N VAL A 302 1.28 15.62 -14.62
CA VAL A 302 2.48 14.81 -14.29
C VAL A 302 3.66 15.78 -14.26
N PRO A 303 4.39 15.93 -13.14
CA PRO A 303 5.43 16.94 -13.04
C PRO A 303 6.55 16.64 -14.06
N LEU A 304 6.91 17.63 -14.90
CA LEU A 304 8.03 17.46 -15.83
C LEU A 304 9.35 17.31 -15.05
N GLY A 305 10.18 16.34 -15.44
CA GLY A 305 11.49 16.07 -14.81
C GLY A 305 11.40 15.46 -13.41
N PHE A 306 10.31 14.73 -13.12
CA PHE A 306 10.11 14.03 -11.86
C PHE A 306 10.94 12.75 -11.81
N ALA A 307 11.84 12.65 -10.84
CA ALA A 307 12.55 11.42 -10.51
C ALA A 307 12.05 10.90 -9.16
N VAL A 308 11.51 9.70 -9.17
CA VAL A 308 10.93 9.04 -7.99
C VAL A 308 12.06 8.66 -7.03
N ALA A 309 11.83 8.82 -5.72
CA ALA A 309 12.79 8.53 -4.65
C ALA A 309 12.95 7.03 -4.37
#